data_AF-A0A2D5EPB9-F1
#
_entry.id   AF-A0A2D5EPB9-F1
#
_cell.length_a   1.000
_cell.length_b   1.000
_cell.length_c   1.000
_cell.angle_alpha   90.00
_cell.angle_beta   90.00
_cell.angle_gamma   90.00
#
_symmetry.space_group_name_H-M   'P 1'
#
loop_
_entity.id
_entity.type
_entity.pdbx_description
1 polymer ?
#
loop_
_entity_poly.entity_id
_entity_poly.type
_entity_poly.pdbx_seq_one_letter_code
_entity_poly.pdbx_strand_id
1 'polypeptide(L)'
;MADAAATGAVGTAAAERGLDARAWALAALAVLMTLAPLWLRRLAREEVPGARRVGTLGVVFGVALAAAIEPTRLSLLRELTLQIMLPLAGALLVDLALRVPDELPAAKRSRPLLILLTGVAILVGGVASLPPFHLAGELILAPPRLLQVAPLAGLGALGLSLAVRTLRRRFGSTPEALASNAWAVLGLTPAFAAGVAVLALAE
;
A
#
# COMPACT_ATOMS: atom_id res chain seq x y z
N MET A 1 25.35 17.47 30.24
CA MET A 1 24.97 16.25 30.99
C MET A 1 23.53 15.80 30.72
N ALA A 2 22.62 16.64 30.20
CA ALA A 2 21.26 16.23 29.83
C ALA A 2 21.17 15.45 28.49
N ASP A 3 22.08 15.68 27.54
CA ASP A 3 22.07 14.96 26.25
C ASP A 3 22.39 13.47 26.37
N ALA A 4 23.31 13.07 27.25
CA ALA A 4 23.68 11.66 27.41
C ALA A 4 22.56 10.81 28.03
N ALA A 5 21.67 11.42 28.84
CA ALA A 5 20.53 10.74 29.45
C ALA A 5 19.38 10.55 28.44
N ALA A 6 19.20 11.47 27.49
CA ALA A 6 18.21 11.36 26.43
C ALA A 6 18.61 10.29 25.39
N THR A 7 19.88 10.22 24.99
CA THR A 7 20.38 9.16 24.09
C THR A 7 20.41 7.79 24.78
N GLY A 8 20.68 7.76 26.09
CA GLY A 8 20.62 6.56 26.91
C GLY A 8 19.20 6.00 27.04
N ALA A 9 18.20 6.84 27.28
CA ALA A 9 16.80 6.43 27.41
C ALA A 9 16.17 5.96 26.08
N VAL A 10 16.57 6.54 24.94
CA VAL A 10 16.18 6.05 23.60
C VAL A 10 16.88 4.74 23.27
N GLY A 11 18.14 4.57 23.67
CA GLY A 11 18.90 3.33 23.52
C GLY A 11 18.39 2.18 24.40
N THR A 12 17.96 2.44 25.63
CA THR A 12 17.41 1.43 26.53
C THR A 12 15.95 1.09 26.22
N ALA A 13 15.12 2.06 25.79
CA ALA A 13 13.77 1.77 25.30
C ALA A 13 13.76 0.97 23.98
N ALA A 14 14.78 1.17 23.13
CA ALA A 14 15.00 0.36 21.93
C ALA A 14 15.55 -1.05 22.25
N ALA A 15 16.29 -1.19 23.35
CA ALA A 15 16.84 -2.48 23.80
C ALA A 15 15.82 -3.34 24.57
N GLU A 16 14.88 -2.75 25.31
CA GLU A 16 13.82 -3.48 26.03
C GLU A 16 12.63 -3.89 25.15
N ARG A 17 12.49 -3.29 23.95
CA ARG A 17 11.43 -3.56 22.96
C ARG A 17 12.01 -3.85 21.57
N GLY A 18 13.11 -4.59 21.53
CA GLY A 18 13.91 -4.82 20.32
C GLY A 18 13.07 -5.13 19.09
N LEU A 19 13.24 -4.32 18.04
CA LEU A 19 12.73 -4.65 16.71
C LEU A 19 13.39 -5.96 16.27
N ASP A 20 12.59 -7.02 16.10
CA ASP A 20 13.07 -8.26 15.49
C ASP A 20 13.67 -7.99 14.10
N ALA A 21 14.59 -8.85 13.64
CA ALA A 21 15.23 -8.70 12.32
C ALA A 21 14.22 -8.53 11.16
N ARG A 22 13.03 -9.13 11.30
CA ARG A 22 11.89 -8.94 10.39
C ARG A 22 11.36 -7.50 10.40
N ALA A 23 11.14 -6.93 11.58
CA ALA A 23 10.63 -5.59 11.75
C ALA A 23 11.64 -4.54 11.23
N TRP A 24 12.95 -4.78 11.42
CA TRP A 24 14.01 -4.01 10.79
C TRP A 24 13.98 -4.05 9.26
N ALA A 25 13.82 -5.25 8.67
CA ALA A 25 13.73 -5.40 7.22
C ALA A 25 12.50 -4.67 6.65
N LEU A 26 11.35 -4.78 7.31
CA LEU A 26 10.13 -4.07 6.92
C LEU A 26 10.28 -2.55 7.07
N ALA A 27 10.93 -2.06 8.13
CA ALA A 27 11.16 -0.64 8.35
C ALA A 27 12.09 -0.05 7.29
N ALA A 28 13.17 -0.76 6.96
CA ALA A 28 14.07 -0.38 5.88
C ALA A 28 13.33 -0.32 4.54
N LEU A 29 12.49 -1.32 4.24
CA LEU A 29 11.67 -1.33 3.03
C LEU A 29 10.66 -0.17 3.01
N ALA A 30 10.00 0.12 4.14
CA ALA A 30 9.06 1.23 4.26
C ALA A 30 9.72 2.58 3.97
N VAL A 31 10.93 2.79 4.52
CA VAL A 31 11.73 4.00 4.26
C VAL A 31 12.12 4.08 2.79
N LEU A 32 12.65 2.99 2.22
CA LEU A 32 13.02 2.94 0.80
C LEU A 32 11.82 3.25 -0.12
N MET A 33 10.66 2.68 0.18
CA MET A 33 9.43 2.92 -0.57
C MET A 33 8.94 4.37 -0.42
N THR A 34 9.02 4.96 0.77
CA THR A 34 8.66 6.37 1.01
C THR A 34 9.59 7.34 0.28
N LEU A 35 10.87 6.97 0.12
CA LEU A 35 11.86 7.74 -0.63
C LEU A 35 11.79 7.50 -2.16
N ALA A 36 10.99 6.54 -2.63
CA ALA A 36 10.84 6.22 -4.05
C ALA A 36 10.55 7.46 -4.94
N PRO A 37 9.70 8.43 -4.56
CA PRO A 37 9.48 9.65 -5.35
C PRO A 37 10.76 10.45 -5.60
N LEU A 38 11.70 10.48 -4.65
CA LEU A 38 12.93 11.25 -4.78
C LEU A 38 13.87 10.65 -5.82
N TRP A 39 13.89 9.32 -5.92
CA TRP A 39 14.71 8.60 -6.88
C TRP A 39 14.06 8.60 -8.26
N LEU A 40 12.73 8.44 -8.28
CA LEU A 40 11.91 8.48 -9.49
C LEU A 40 11.74 9.89 -10.07
N ARG A 41 12.09 10.95 -9.33
CA ARG A 41 12.08 12.33 -9.85
C ARG A 41 12.94 12.49 -11.10
N ARG A 42 14.04 11.74 -11.22
CA ARG A 42 14.91 11.78 -12.41
C ARG A 42 14.21 11.15 -13.62
N LEU A 43 13.68 9.93 -13.44
CA LEU A 43 12.90 9.21 -14.45
C LEU A 43 11.61 9.95 -14.86
N ALA A 44 10.97 10.66 -13.92
CA ALA A 44 9.81 11.48 -14.19
C ALA A 44 10.13 12.77 -14.96
N ARG A 45 11.37 13.26 -14.89
CA ARG A 45 11.86 14.37 -15.74
C ARG A 45 12.23 13.88 -17.13
N GLU A 46 12.67 12.64 -17.25
CA GLU A 46 12.94 11.94 -18.52
C GLU A 46 11.65 11.42 -19.19
N GLU A 47 10.48 11.90 -18.74
CA GLU A 47 9.15 11.58 -19.28
C GLU A 47 8.81 10.07 -19.33
N VAL A 48 9.46 9.25 -18.50
CA VAL A 48 9.19 7.81 -18.45
C VAL A 48 7.73 7.56 -18.05
N PRO A 49 6.93 6.85 -18.88
CA PRO A 49 5.53 6.60 -18.60
C PRO A 49 5.32 5.89 -17.26
N GLY A 50 4.51 6.51 -16.41
CA GLY A 50 4.12 5.95 -15.10
C GLY A 50 5.03 6.29 -13.93
N ALA A 51 6.18 6.95 -14.11
CA ALA A 51 7.15 7.21 -13.04
C ALA A 51 6.53 7.94 -11.82
N ARG A 52 5.69 8.96 -12.06
CA ARG A 52 4.97 9.68 -10.99
C ARG A 52 4.03 8.78 -10.20
N ARG A 53 3.26 7.92 -10.89
CA ARG A 53 2.31 6.99 -10.26
C ARG A 53 3.03 5.96 -9.40
N VAL A 54 4.19 5.47 -9.85
CA VAL A 54 4.97 4.54 -9.04
C VAL A 54 5.58 5.22 -7.81
N GLY A 55 5.99 6.49 -7.94
CA GLY A 55 6.38 7.29 -6.77
C GLY A 55 5.27 7.36 -5.73
N THR A 56 4.04 7.69 -6.15
CA THR A 56 2.87 7.71 -5.25
C THR A 56 2.60 6.33 -4.63
N LEU A 57 2.71 5.25 -5.40
CA LEU A 57 2.58 3.89 -4.87
C LEU A 57 3.63 3.58 -3.81
N GLY A 58 4.88 3.98 -4.03
CA GLY A 58 5.95 3.82 -3.05
C GLY A 58 5.60 4.51 -1.72
N VAL A 59 5.07 5.73 -1.77
CA VAL A 59 4.63 6.42 -0.54
C VAL A 59 3.49 5.67 0.14
N VAL A 60 2.44 5.28 -0.59
CA VAL A 60 1.28 4.60 0.01
C VAL A 60 1.69 3.25 0.61
N PHE A 61 2.54 2.48 -0.07
CA PHE A 61 3.09 1.23 0.47
C PHE A 61 4.03 1.46 1.65
N GLY A 62 4.86 2.49 1.60
CA GLY A 62 5.74 2.87 2.69
C GLY A 62 4.96 3.18 3.96
N VAL A 63 3.88 3.96 3.84
CA VAL A 63 2.98 4.29 4.96
C VAL A 63 2.26 3.03 5.47
N ALA A 64 1.75 2.19 4.57
CA ALA A 64 1.10 0.94 4.96
C ALA A 64 2.05 -0.02 5.71
N LEU A 65 3.28 -0.18 5.21
CA LEU A 65 4.32 -1.00 5.85
C LEU A 65 4.73 -0.41 7.20
N ALA A 66 4.91 0.90 7.29
CA ALA A 66 5.21 1.58 8.56
C ALA A 66 4.11 1.33 9.60
N ALA A 67 2.84 1.42 9.21
CA ALA A 67 1.71 1.10 10.08
C ALA A 67 1.67 -0.39 10.46
N ALA A 68 2.05 -1.29 9.55
CA ALA A 68 2.08 -2.73 9.83
C ALA A 68 3.12 -3.11 10.91
N ILE A 69 4.26 -2.40 10.96
CA ILE A 69 5.36 -2.64 11.92
C ILE A 69 5.00 -2.22 13.34
N GLU A 70 4.08 -1.27 13.50
CA GLU A 70 3.66 -0.77 14.80
C GLU A 70 3.13 -1.95 15.67
N PRO A 71 3.81 -2.28 16.79
CA PRO A 71 3.54 -3.50 17.57
C PRO A 71 2.21 -3.43 18.33
N THR A 72 1.63 -2.24 18.43
CA THR A 72 0.41 -1.96 19.18
C THR A 72 -0.81 -2.43 18.38
N ARG A 73 -1.19 -3.71 18.52
CA ARG A 73 -2.37 -4.31 17.85
C ARG A 73 -3.68 -3.53 18.08
N LEU A 74 -3.79 -2.73 19.15
CA LEU A 74 -4.97 -1.94 19.53
C LEU A 74 -4.89 -0.45 19.14
N SER A 75 -3.90 -0.06 18.33
CA SER A 75 -3.80 1.33 17.88
C SER A 75 -4.84 1.63 16.80
N LEU A 76 -5.85 2.44 17.15
CA LEU A 76 -6.85 2.93 16.20
C LEU A 76 -6.22 3.62 14.99
N LEU A 77 -5.14 4.38 15.21
CA LEU A 77 -4.41 5.06 14.14
C LEU A 77 -3.78 4.06 13.15
N ARG A 78 -3.18 2.99 13.67
CA ARG A 78 -2.62 1.90 12.86
C ARG A 78 -3.72 1.26 12.00
N GLU A 79 -4.82 0.87 12.62
CA GLU A 79 -5.92 0.23 11.91
C GLU A 79 -6.51 1.12 10.83
N LEU A 80 -6.86 2.36 11.15
CA LEU A 80 -7.38 3.32 10.16
C LEU A 80 -6.38 3.54 9.02
N THR A 81 -5.09 3.66 9.34
CA THR A 81 -4.05 3.82 8.32
C THR A 81 -4.04 2.63 7.36
N LEU A 82 -4.13 1.40 7.87
CA LEU A 82 -4.16 0.20 7.03
C LEU A 82 -5.47 0.09 6.22
N GLN A 83 -6.62 0.37 6.84
CA GLN A 83 -7.92 0.36 6.16
C GLN A 83 -8.00 1.41 5.03
N ILE A 84 -7.22 2.51 5.12
CA ILE A 84 -7.13 3.53 4.07
C ILE A 84 -6.08 3.17 3.02
N MET A 85 -4.86 2.84 3.46
CA MET A 85 -3.71 2.76 2.57
C MET A 85 -3.72 1.51 1.70
N LEU A 86 -4.24 0.36 2.17
CA LEU A 86 -4.28 -0.87 1.36
C LEU A 86 -5.23 -0.77 0.15
N PRO A 87 -6.50 -0.34 0.30
CA PRO A 87 -7.38 -0.15 -0.84
C PRO A 87 -6.84 0.90 -1.80
N LEU A 88 -6.27 1.99 -1.27
CA LEU A 88 -5.67 3.04 -2.07
C LEU A 88 -4.48 2.53 -2.89
N ALA A 89 -3.59 1.75 -2.28
CA ALA A 89 -2.46 1.12 -2.95
C ALA A 89 -2.94 0.16 -4.05
N GLY A 90 -3.95 -0.66 -3.76
CA GLY A 90 -4.57 -1.54 -4.72
C GLY A 90 -5.15 -0.79 -5.92
N ALA A 91 -5.92 0.28 -5.67
CA ALA A 91 -6.51 1.10 -6.72
C ALA A 91 -5.46 1.73 -7.63
N LEU A 92 -4.38 2.27 -7.03
CA LEU A 92 -3.26 2.83 -7.76
C LEU A 92 -2.50 1.78 -8.57
N LEU A 93 -2.35 0.55 -8.05
CA LEU A 93 -1.75 -0.56 -8.79
C LEU A 93 -2.58 -0.94 -10.03
N VAL A 94 -3.91 -1.01 -9.89
CA VAL A 94 -4.80 -1.31 -11.01
C VAL A 94 -4.81 -0.15 -12.02
N ASP A 95 -4.88 1.10 -11.57
CA ASP A 95 -4.81 2.27 -12.47
C ASP A 95 -3.50 2.27 -13.27
N LEU A 96 -2.39 1.96 -12.59
CA LEU A 96 -1.09 1.84 -13.22
C LEU A 96 -1.03 0.69 -14.23
N ALA A 97 -1.54 -0.49 -13.88
CA ALA A 97 -1.58 -1.65 -14.77
C ALA A 97 -2.44 -1.43 -16.01
N LEU A 98 -3.51 -0.63 -15.91
CA LEU A 98 -4.40 -0.31 -17.03
C LEU A 98 -3.87 0.82 -17.93
N ARG A 99 -3.00 1.69 -17.43
CA ARG A 99 -2.48 2.85 -18.18
C ARG A 99 -1.07 2.70 -18.73
N VAL A 100 -0.27 1.81 -18.15
CA VAL A 100 1.15 1.65 -18.50
C VAL A 100 1.39 0.20 -18.95
N PRO A 101 2.11 -0.05 -20.06
CA PRO A 101 2.80 0.95 -20.91
C PRO A 101 1.88 1.79 -21.78
N ASP A 102 0.84 1.18 -22.35
CA ASP A 102 -0.15 1.87 -23.18
C ASP A 102 -1.49 1.99 -22.44
N GLU A 103 -2.27 3.04 -22.72
CA GLU A 103 -3.59 3.20 -22.10
C GLU A 103 -4.59 2.21 -22.73
N LEU A 104 -5.11 1.26 -21.93
CA LEU A 104 -6.20 0.41 -22.38
C LEU A 104 -7.51 1.21 -22.42
N PRO A 105 -8.42 0.96 -23.39
CA PRO A 105 -9.74 1.60 -23.42
C PRO A 105 -10.52 1.40 -22.11
N ALA A 106 -10.32 0.24 -21.47
CA ALA A 106 -10.91 -0.10 -20.19
C ALA A 106 -10.47 0.86 -19.06
N ALA A 107 -9.29 1.49 -19.14
CA ALA A 107 -8.77 2.38 -18.08
C ALA A 107 -9.70 3.56 -17.79
N LYS A 108 -10.26 4.18 -18.84
CA LYS A 108 -11.18 5.31 -18.68
C LYS A 108 -12.53 4.87 -18.12
N ARG A 109 -13.02 3.71 -18.57
CA ARG A 109 -14.32 3.15 -18.15
C ARG A 109 -14.29 2.59 -16.72
N SER A 110 -13.17 2.00 -16.30
CA SER A 110 -13.03 1.41 -14.97
C SER A 110 -12.70 2.44 -13.89
N ARG A 111 -12.18 3.62 -14.24
CA ARG A 111 -11.79 4.66 -13.27
C ARG A 111 -12.89 5.01 -12.25
N PRO A 112 -14.14 5.35 -12.62
CA PRO A 112 -15.17 5.68 -11.64
C PRO A 112 -15.50 4.47 -10.75
N LEU A 113 -15.49 3.26 -11.32
CA LEU A 113 -15.72 2.03 -10.57
C LEU A 113 -14.59 1.77 -9.56
N LEU A 114 -13.33 1.98 -9.95
CA LEU A 114 -12.19 1.84 -9.04
C LEU A 114 -12.26 2.85 -7.90
N ILE A 115 -12.59 4.11 -8.19
CA ILE A 115 -12.76 5.15 -7.15
C ILE A 115 -13.88 4.77 -6.20
N LEU A 116 -15.03 4.33 -6.74
CA LEU A 116 -16.17 3.91 -5.94
C LEU A 116 -15.84 2.71 -5.05
N LEU A 117 -15.27 1.64 -5.62
CA LEU A 117 -14.91 0.44 -4.87
C LEU A 117 -13.86 0.73 -3.79
N THR A 118 -12.89 1.59 -4.10
CA THR A 118 -11.88 2.04 -3.12
C THR A 118 -12.53 2.83 -2.01
N GLY A 119 -13.39 3.80 -2.34
CA GLY A 119 -14.12 4.59 -1.35
C GLY A 119 -14.99 3.73 -0.45
N VAL A 120 -15.72 2.76 -1.02
CA VAL A 120 -16.53 1.80 -0.26
C VAL A 120 -15.64 0.95 0.65
N ALA A 121 -14.53 0.41 0.15
CA ALA A 121 -13.62 -0.39 0.98
C ALA A 121 -13.04 0.41 2.15
N ILE A 122 -12.65 1.67 1.92
CA ILE A 122 -12.14 2.58 2.96
C ILE A 122 -13.22 2.89 3.99
N LEU A 123 -14.45 3.21 3.55
CA LEU A 123 -15.55 3.54 4.47
C LEU A 123 -15.95 2.33 5.30
N VAL A 124 -16.11 1.17 4.68
CA VAL A 124 -16.48 -0.07 5.38
C VAL A 124 -15.38 -0.48 6.35
N GLY A 125 -14.12 -0.43 5.93
CA GLY A 125 -12.96 -0.72 6.78
C GLY A 125 -12.83 0.27 7.95
N GLY A 126 -12.98 1.56 7.67
CA GLY A 126 -12.89 2.62 8.68
C GLY A 126 -14.00 2.54 9.72
N VAL A 127 -15.24 2.27 9.30
CA VAL A 127 -16.36 2.03 10.21
C VAL A 127 -16.14 0.76 11.03
N ALA A 128 -15.58 -0.29 10.43
CA ALA A 128 -15.29 -1.54 11.12
C ALA A 128 -14.20 -1.41 12.19
N SER A 129 -13.27 -0.46 12.05
CA SER A 129 -12.21 -0.16 13.01
C SER A 129 -12.63 0.76 14.16
N LEU A 130 -13.88 1.24 14.19
CA LEU A 130 -14.35 2.05 15.31
C LEU A 130 -14.42 1.21 16.59
N PRO A 131 -14.03 1.79 17.76
CA PRO A 131 -14.18 1.11 19.03
C PRO A 131 -15.66 0.81 19.30
N PRO A 132 -15.99 -0.23 20.09
CA PRO A 132 -17.36 -0.53 20.45
C PRO A 132 -18.04 0.70 21.07
N PHE A 133 -19.21 1.05 20.56
CA PHE A 133 -19.98 2.19 21.06
C PHE A 133 -21.43 1.78 21.31
N HIS A 134 -22.08 2.54 22.19
CA HIS A 134 -23.49 2.34 22.49
C HIS A 134 -24.31 3.31 21.65
N LEU A 135 -25.35 2.80 20.99
CA LEU A 135 -26.33 3.61 20.27
C LEU A 135 -27.72 3.19 20.74
N ALA A 136 -28.53 4.14 21.20
CA ALA A 136 -29.87 3.87 21.74
C ALA A 136 -29.90 2.82 22.88
N GLY A 137 -28.81 2.71 23.66
CA GLY A 137 -28.68 1.72 24.75
C GLY A 137 -28.22 0.33 24.31
N GLU A 138 -28.08 0.09 23.01
CA GLU A 138 -27.54 -1.18 22.48
C GLU A 138 -26.05 -1.05 22.17
N LEU A 139 -25.27 -2.06 22.55
CA LEU A 139 -23.86 -2.17 22.20
C LEU A 139 -23.75 -2.58 20.73
N ILE A 140 -23.27 -1.65 19.89
CA ILE A 140 -23.01 -1.92 18.48
C ILE A 140 -21.56 -2.37 18.32
N LEU A 141 -21.40 -3.57 17.77
CA LEU A 141 -20.11 -4.16 17.42
C LEU A 141 -20.09 -4.39 15.91
N ALA A 142 -19.03 -3.90 15.25
CA ALA A 142 -18.83 -4.19 13.84
C ALA A 142 -18.59 -5.71 13.66
N PRO A 143 -19.25 -6.36 12.69
CA PRO A 143 -18.96 -7.75 12.37
C PRO A 143 -17.48 -7.92 11.99
N PRO A 144 -16.77 -8.93 12.53
CA PRO A 144 -15.33 -9.09 12.31
C PRO A 144 -14.95 -9.32 10.84
N ARG A 145 -15.91 -9.77 10.01
CA ARG A 145 -15.72 -9.92 8.56
C ARG A 145 -15.49 -8.59 7.85
N LEU A 146 -16.01 -7.48 8.37
CA LEU A 146 -15.85 -6.16 7.74
C LEU A 146 -14.41 -5.64 7.83
N LEU A 147 -13.64 -6.06 8.85
CA LEU A 147 -12.21 -5.73 8.96
C LEU A 147 -11.37 -6.32 7.84
N GLN A 148 -11.84 -7.41 7.20
CA GLN A 148 -11.14 -8.05 6.09
C GLN A 148 -11.37 -7.36 4.75
N VAL A 149 -12.27 -6.38 4.65
CA VAL A 149 -12.63 -5.75 3.38
C VAL A 149 -11.43 -5.03 2.76
N ALA A 150 -10.68 -4.23 3.52
CA ALA A 150 -9.50 -3.55 2.98
C ALA A 150 -8.37 -4.49 2.53
N PRO A 151 -7.93 -5.49 3.32
CA PRO A 151 -6.89 -6.41 2.85
C PRO A 151 -7.35 -7.24 1.66
N LEU A 152 -8.61 -7.68 1.61
CA LEU A 152 -9.17 -8.39 0.45
C LEU A 152 -9.23 -7.50 -0.79
N ALA A 153 -9.60 -6.23 -0.64
CA ALA A 153 -9.58 -5.26 -1.74
C ALA A 153 -8.16 -5.05 -2.27
N GLY A 154 -7.17 -4.91 -1.37
CA GLY A 154 -5.75 -4.82 -1.73
C GLY A 154 -5.25 -6.05 -2.49
N LEU A 155 -5.57 -7.25 -2.00
CA LEU A 155 -5.24 -8.53 -2.66
C LEU A 155 -5.89 -8.69 -4.02
N GLY A 156 -7.19 -8.43 -4.12
CA GLY A 156 -7.93 -8.52 -5.37
C GLY A 156 -7.37 -7.56 -6.40
N ALA A 157 -7.02 -6.34 -5.99
CA ALA A 157 -6.39 -5.35 -6.84
C ALA A 157 -4.98 -5.76 -7.30
N LEU A 158 -4.17 -6.33 -6.40
CA LEU A 158 -2.86 -6.89 -6.75
C LEU A 158 -3.01 -8.01 -7.79
N GLY A 159 -3.89 -8.99 -7.54
CA GLY A 159 -4.16 -10.09 -8.46
C GLY A 159 -4.64 -9.60 -9.83
N LEU A 160 -5.56 -8.63 -9.84
CA LEU A 160 -6.04 -8.01 -11.07
C LEU A 160 -4.90 -7.28 -11.82
N SER A 161 -4.05 -6.54 -11.11
CA SER A 161 -2.94 -5.81 -11.73
C SER A 161 -1.94 -6.75 -12.41
N LEU A 162 -1.63 -7.89 -11.78
CA LEU A 162 -0.77 -8.93 -12.33
C LEU A 162 -1.43 -9.64 -13.52
N ALA A 163 -2.72 -9.94 -13.43
CA ALA A 163 -3.48 -10.53 -14.53
C ALA A 163 -3.49 -9.60 -15.76
N VAL A 164 -3.78 -8.32 -15.57
CA VAL A 164 -3.71 -7.31 -16.65
C VAL A 164 -2.31 -7.27 -17.25
N ARG A 165 -1.26 -7.27 -16.42
CA ARG A 165 0.14 -7.24 -16.89
C ARG A 165 0.49 -8.43 -17.77
N THR A 166 0.15 -9.65 -17.34
CA THR A 166 0.43 -10.87 -18.11
C THR A 166 -0.34 -10.92 -19.43
N LEU A 167 -1.56 -10.38 -19.44
CA LEU A 167 -2.41 -10.32 -20.63
C LEU A 167 -2.05 -9.17 -21.58
N ARG A 168 -1.17 -8.23 -21.20
CA ARG A 168 -0.80 -7.07 -22.05
C ARG A 168 -0.32 -7.45 -23.46
N ARG A 169 0.42 -8.56 -23.60
CA ARG A 169 0.84 -9.05 -24.93
C ARG A 169 -0.35 -9.41 -25.82
N ARG A 170 -1.42 -9.94 -25.24
CA ARG A 170 -2.66 -10.27 -25.97
C ARG A 170 -3.47 -9.04 -26.34
N PHE A 171 -3.28 -7.93 -25.63
CA PHE A 171 -3.92 -6.64 -25.91
C PHE A 171 -3.13 -5.77 -26.91
N GLY A 172 -2.07 -6.30 -27.53
CA GLY A 172 -1.36 -5.63 -28.63
C GLY A 172 -0.20 -4.72 -28.20
N SER A 173 0.21 -4.72 -26.93
CA SER A 173 1.40 -3.96 -26.53
C SER A 173 2.68 -4.55 -27.13
N THR A 174 3.53 -3.70 -27.71
CA THR A 174 4.80 -4.10 -28.32
C THR A 174 5.83 -4.52 -27.27
N PRO A 175 6.79 -5.40 -27.61
CA PRO A 175 7.85 -5.80 -26.69
C PRO A 175 8.71 -4.62 -26.23
N GLU A 176 8.98 -3.61 -27.06
CA GLU A 176 9.71 -2.41 -26.61
C GLU A 176 8.92 -1.64 -25.55
N ALA A 177 7.60 -1.43 -25.74
CA ALA A 177 6.75 -0.74 -24.79
C ALA A 177 6.69 -1.46 -23.44
N LEU A 178 6.72 -2.81 -23.45
CA LEU A 178 6.74 -3.60 -22.21
C LEU A 178 8.05 -3.47 -21.43
N ALA A 179 9.16 -3.15 -22.10
CA ALA A 179 10.50 -3.03 -21.52
C ALA A 179 10.86 -1.60 -21.10
N SER A 180 10.33 -0.57 -21.75
CA SER A 180 10.72 0.84 -21.54
C SER A 180 9.89 1.61 -20.49
N ASN A 181 9.01 0.94 -19.75
CA ASN A 181 8.11 1.60 -18.80
C ASN A 181 8.59 1.54 -17.34
N ALA A 182 8.06 2.44 -16.50
CA ALA A 182 8.42 2.51 -15.08
C ALA A 182 8.14 1.21 -14.29
N TRP A 183 7.18 0.38 -14.75
CA TRP A 183 6.91 -0.94 -14.18
C TRP A 183 8.03 -1.95 -14.47
N ALA A 184 8.66 -1.87 -15.65
CA ALA A 184 9.81 -2.69 -16.00
C ALA A 184 11.08 -2.20 -15.26
N VAL A 185 11.27 -0.88 -15.16
CA VAL A 185 12.41 -0.28 -14.44
C VAL A 185 12.39 -0.62 -12.95
N LEU A 186 11.20 -0.65 -12.34
CA LEU A 186 11.03 -1.01 -10.93
C LEU A 186 10.71 -2.50 -10.73
N GLY A 187 10.60 -3.28 -11.80
CA GLY A 187 10.33 -4.71 -11.77
C GLY A 187 9.10 -5.10 -10.92
N LEU A 188 9.25 -6.20 -10.18
CA LEU A 188 8.20 -6.70 -9.27
C LEU A 188 8.13 -5.94 -7.94
N THR A 189 8.97 -4.92 -7.71
CA THR A 189 9.07 -4.24 -6.40
C THR A 189 7.74 -3.73 -5.86
N PRO A 190 6.84 -3.11 -6.67
CA PRO A 190 5.52 -2.69 -6.19
C PRO A 190 4.62 -3.87 -5.82
N ALA A 191 4.68 -4.97 -6.59
CA ALA A 191 3.91 -6.18 -6.34
C ALA A 191 4.45 -6.94 -5.11
N PHE A 192 5.76 -6.94 -4.92
CA PHE A 192 6.44 -7.51 -3.76
C PHE A 192 6.12 -6.71 -2.50
N ALA A 193 6.21 -5.38 -2.53
CA ALA A 193 5.81 -4.52 -1.42
C ALA A 193 4.33 -4.70 -1.06
N ALA A 194 3.45 -4.85 -2.06
CA ALA A 194 2.03 -5.17 -1.84
C ALA A 194 1.83 -6.54 -1.18
N GLY A 195 2.50 -7.57 -1.68
CA GLY A 195 2.42 -8.92 -1.12
C GLY A 195 2.95 -8.97 0.31
N VAL A 196 4.07 -8.31 0.59
CA VAL A 196 4.65 -8.21 1.94
C VAL A 196 3.73 -7.43 2.88
N ALA A 197 3.17 -6.30 2.43
CA ALA A 197 2.24 -5.51 3.24
C ALA A 197 0.97 -6.30 3.59
N VAL A 198 0.45 -7.12 2.67
CA VAL A 198 -0.70 -7.96 2.96
C VAL A 198 -0.35 -9.13 3.88
N LEU A 199 0.77 -9.82 3.63
CA LEU A 199 1.18 -10.96 4.46
C LEU A 199 1.45 -10.52 5.90
N ALA A 200 2.02 -9.33 6.11
CA ALA A 200 2.21 -8.74 7.42
C ALA A 200 0.89 -8.44 8.18
N LEU A 201 -0.26 -8.47 7.51
CA LEU A 201 -1.59 -8.27 8.11
C LEU A 201 -2.33 -9.58 8.37
N ALA A 202 -1.84 -10.69 7.83
CA ALA A 202 -2.42 -12.01 8.02
C ALA A 202 -1.94 -12.71 9.32
N GLU A 203 -0.95 -12.13 10.02
CA GLU A 203 -0.39 -12.57 11.32
C GLU A 203 -0.91 -11.73 12.51
#